data_AF-A0A1Q7YAX8-F1
#
_entry.id   AF-A0A1Q7YAX8-F1
#
_cell.length_a   1.000
_cell.length_b   1.000
_cell.length_c   1.000
_cell.angle_alpha   90.00
_cell.angle_beta   90.00
_cell.angle_gamma   90.00
#
_symmetry.space_group_name_H-M   'P 1'
#
loop_
_entity.id
_entity.type
_entity.pdbx_description
1 polymer ?
#
loop_
_entity_poly.entity_id
_entity_poly.type
_entity_poly.pdbx_seq_one_letter_code
_entity_poly.pdbx_strand_id
1 'polypeptide(L)'
;MAHAGRDWNDVAARVAASRPLALSPSIPAGLNQWIDGRSYAELFTEAFGTPDVTPARIAMAIATFERTLYSDRTPFDASVSQISNLTAAEARGQAVFNQSRCNVCHAGTLFTDNQFHNIGVRPQTEDTGRFQVTGNTNNVGEFRTPSLRNVELRAPYMHDGHFATLEDVVEFYNRGGDFNAPNINRNLIRPLNLTAQQKSDLVAFLKRPLTDPRVAAAAAPFDRPTLYTESGRVPQSTGNGTPGSGSNVPQVTAIEPPLAGNPNFAVGVSNALGGAQAVLVIGSSDPGTGPSIPSNASFARTSLKLSGSGAGQGFGSVSLQIPENSALVGSTFFGRWFVLDANAAGGVAVTPVFKMTIFGAANSSAVTTNPIDDAQTFVTQHYRDFLNRDVDASGLSYWTEQINGNSSNNPDACSIVDTSCVLSRRITVSAAFFIENEFQQTGSFVYRIYTTSLGRQPTYSEFTSDRNQIDVSTLSSSKQTFADSWVQRQAFINKYGANPAADAFVDALLATLKSYDGVDLTAKRSTYINELQGGASRGQIVREVAEDTNVQSAEYNSSFVLMQYFGYLRRDADSGGYKFWLDVLNNRVQGNYRAMVCAFLTSAEYQLRFGQAVTRRNSDCSSQ
;
A
#
# COMPACT_ATOMS: atom_id res chain seq x y z
N MET A 1 22.65 -10.04 -1.78
CA MET A 1 22.99 -11.34 -1.14
C MET A 1 23.94 -12.15 -2.00
N ALA A 2 23.81 -12.14 -3.33
CA ALA A 2 24.86 -12.67 -4.21
C ALA A 2 26.07 -11.71 -4.24
N HIS A 3 27.21 -12.18 -3.72
CA HIS A 3 28.52 -11.57 -3.90
C HIS A 3 29.45 -12.70 -4.34
N ALA A 4 30.35 -12.45 -5.29
CA ALA A 4 31.34 -13.44 -5.68
C ALA A 4 32.17 -13.83 -4.44
N GLY A 5 32.11 -15.09 -4.01
CA GLY A 5 32.84 -15.59 -2.84
C GLY A 5 32.10 -15.48 -1.49
N ARG A 6 30.79 -15.21 -1.46
CA ARG A 6 29.95 -15.39 -0.26
C ARG A 6 29.05 -16.61 -0.45
N ASP A 7 29.08 -17.54 0.50
CA ASP A 7 28.19 -18.70 0.51
C ASP A 7 27.01 -18.52 1.48
N TRP A 8 26.15 -19.54 1.57
CA TRP A 8 25.01 -19.49 2.50
C TRP A 8 25.41 -19.63 3.96
N ASN A 9 26.56 -20.24 4.29
CA ASN A 9 27.05 -20.33 5.66
C ASN A 9 27.49 -18.94 6.15
N ASP A 10 28.14 -18.16 5.30
CA ASP A 10 28.48 -16.76 5.59
C ASP A 10 27.22 -15.92 5.86
N VAL A 11 26.17 -16.14 5.06
CA VAL A 11 24.86 -15.50 5.26
C VAL A 11 24.28 -15.90 6.61
N ALA A 12 24.30 -17.20 6.93
CA ALA A 12 23.76 -17.71 8.18
C ALA A 12 24.51 -17.16 9.40
N ALA A 13 25.84 -17.13 9.35
CA ALA A 13 26.68 -16.52 10.39
C ALA A 13 26.37 -15.03 10.57
N ARG A 14 26.19 -14.28 9.47
CA ARG A 14 25.81 -12.87 9.52
C ARG A 14 24.43 -12.67 10.14
N VAL A 15 23.45 -13.49 9.79
CA VAL A 15 22.10 -13.43 10.38
C VAL A 15 22.17 -13.73 11.89
N ALA A 16 22.92 -14.75 12.30
CA ALA A 16 23.08 -15.10 13.72
C ALA A 16 23.62 -13.95 14.57
N ALA A 17 24.55 -13.16 14.02
CA ALA A 17 25.14 -11.99 14.69
C ALA A 17 24.33 -10.69 14.52
N SER A 18 23.25 -10.71 13.75
CA SER A 18 22.44 -9.52 13.47
C SER A 18 21.26 -9.39 14.43
N ARG A 19 20.81 -8.16 14.65
CA ARG A 19 19.54 -7.88 15.33
C ARG A 19 18.40 -7.77 14.30
N PRO A 20 17.27 -8.48 14.48
CA PRO A 20 16.14 -8.41 13.55
C PRO A 20 15.68 -6.97 13.31
N LEU A 21 15.53 -6.61 12.03
CA LEU A 21 15.00 -5.30 11.57
C LEU A 21 15.66 -4.06 12.18
N ALA A 22 16.89 -4.17 12.70
CA ALA A 22 17.56 -3.09 13.42
C ALA A 22 17.76 -1.80 12.61
N LEU A 23 17.79 -1.93 11.27
CA LEU A 23 18.01 -0.84 10.33
C LEU A 23 16.75 -0.45 9.55
N SER A 24 15.61 -1.06 9.88
CA SER A 24 14.33 -0.74 9.31
C SER A 24 13.88 0.65 9.79
N PRO A 25 13.64 1.64 8.91
CA PRO A 25 13.08 2.92 9.33
C PRO A 25 11.64 2.80 9.86
N SER A 26 10.91 1.75 9.46
CA SER A 26 9.55 1.47 9.90
C SER A 26 9.30 -0.02 10.01
N ILE A 27 8.66 -0.46 11.08
CA ILE A 27 8.29 -1.85 11.32
C ILE A 27 6.81 -1.86 11.71
N PRO A 28 5.96 -2.71 11.10
CA PRO A 28 4.58 -2.89 11.55
C PRO A 28 4.51 -3.16 13.06
N ALA A 29 3.61 -2.49 13.76
CA ALA A 29 3.58 -2.51 15.24
C ALA A 29 3.47 -3.94 15.81
N GLY A 30 2.62 -4.77 15.21
CA GLY A 30 2.47 -6.17 15.62
C GLY A 30 3.76 -6.98 15.43
N LEU A 31 4.50 -6.75 14.35
CA LEU A 31 5.79 -7.41 14.11
C LEU A 31 6.87 -6.90 15.09
N ASN A 32 6.90 -5.60 15.37
CA ASN A 32 7.84 -5.04 16.33
C ASN A 32 7.58 -5.56 17.76
N GLN A 33 6.31 -5.62 18.17
CA GLN A 33 5.89 -6.20 19.44
C GLN A 33 6.15 -7.70 19.50
N TRP A 34 5.95 -8.43 18.40
CA TRP A 34 6.29 -9.84 18.36
C TRP A 34 7.80 -10.04 18.48
N ILE A 35 8.64 -9.28 17.76
CA ILE A 35 10.11 -9.41 17.89
C ILE A 35 10.55 -9.11 19.32
N ASP A 36 10.03 -8.05 19.95
CA ASP A 36 10.29 -7.67 21.36
C ASP A 36 11.78 -7.64 21.74
N GLY A 37 12.63 -7.15 20.83
CA GLY A 37 14.08 -7.06 21.03
C GLY A 37 14.84 -8.40 20.97
N ARG A 38 14.16 -9.51 20.74
CA ARG A 38 14.78 -10.85 20.65
C ARG A 38 15.76 -10.96 19.49
N SER A 39 16.83 -11.73 19.71
CA SER A 39 17.84 -12.09 18.74
C SER A 39 17.33 -13.15 17.75
N TYR A 40 18.01 -13.30 16.60
CA TYR A 40 17.69 -14.41 15.70
C TYR A 40 17.88 -15.79 16.36
N ALA A 41 18.85 -15.96 17.25
CA ALA A 41 19.04 -17.23 17.98
C ALA A 41 17.81 -17.59 18.85
N GLU A 42 17.23 -16.62 19.55
CA GLU A 42 16.00 -16.83 20.33
C GLU A 42 14.80 -17.14 19.44
N LEU A 43 14.63 -16.37 18.35
CA LEU A 43 13.55 -16.59 17.38
C LEU A 43 13.66 -17.97 16.69
N PHE A 44 14.87 -18.42 16.37
CA PHE A 44 15.10 -19.75 15.80
C PHE A 44 14.87 -20.86 16.84
N THR A 45 15.18 -20.62 18.12
CA THR A 45 14.86 -21.56 19.19
C THR A 45 13.35 -21.77 19.32
N GLU A 46 12.56 -20.70 19.22
CA GLU A 46 11.11 -20.79 19.22
C GLU A 46 10.55 -21.55 18.01
N ALA A 47 11.07 -21.27 16.80
CA ALA A 47 10.55 -21.87 15.57
C ALA A 47 11.05 -23.31 15.31
N PHE A 48 12.28 -23.64 15.71
CA PHE A 48 12.97 -24.89 15.35
C PHE A 48 13.47 -25.69 16.56
N GLY A 49 13.30 -25.20 17.79
CA GLY A 49 13.75 -25.85 19.02
C GLY A 49 15.24 -25.72 19.32
N THR A 50 16.02 -25.00 18.49
CA THR A 50 17.47 -24.78 18.70
C THR A 50 17.88 -23.38 18.21
N PRO A 51 18.94 -22.77 18.78
CA PRO A 51 19.38 -21.43 18.41
C PRO A 51 20.12 -21.37 17.07
N ASP A 52 20.38 -22.52 16.43
CA ASP A 52 21.24 -22.59 15.25
C ASP A 52 20.57 -21.94 14.04
N VAL A 53 21.18 -20.85 13.57
CA VAL A 53 20.82 -20.23 12.30
C VAL A 53 21.58 -20.95 11.19
N THR A 54 20.86 -21.72 10.36
CA THR A 54 21.46 -22.49 9.25
C THR A 54 20.86 -22.08 7.91
N PRO A 55 21.58 -22.27 6.79
CA PRO A 55 21.05 -22.04 5.43
C PRO A 55 19.68 -22.68 5.20
N ALA A 56 19.52 -23.94 5.59
CA ALA A 56 18.29 -24.70 5.41
C ALA A 56 17.12 -24.08 6.20
N ARG A 57 17.37 -23.65 7.44
CA ARG A 57 16.33 -23.03 8.28
C ARG A 57 15.94 -21.64 7.80
N ILE A 58 16.89 -20.85 7.29
CA ILE A 58 16.60 -19.59 6.62
C ILE A 58 15.69 -19.83 5.40
N ALA A 59 16.03 -20.80 4.55
CA ALA A 59 15.22 -21.16 3.39
C ALA A 59 13.81 -21.64 3.78
N MET A 60 13.70 -22.45 4.84
CA MET A 60 12.40 -22.88 5.38
C MET A 60 11.57 -21.70 5.90
N ALA A 61 12.17 -20.78 6.65
CA ALA A 61 11.48 -19.60 7.17
C ALA A 61 10.93 -18.71 6.04
N ILE A 62 11.76 -18.41 5.02
CA ILE A 62 11.35 -17.63 3.85
C ILE A 62 10.23 -18.34 3.09
N ALA A 63 10.39 -19.64 2.77
CA ALA A 63 9.39 -20.38 2.03
C ALA A 63 8.06 -20.51 2.80
N THR A 64 8.09 -20.60 4.14
CA THR A 64 6.88 -20.62 4.96
C THR A 64 6.18 -19.27 4.93
N PHE A 65 6.92 -18.16 5.01
CA PHE A 65 6.36 -16.81 4.87
C PHE A 65 5.77 -16.58 3.48
N GLU A 66 6.47 -16.94 2.40
CA GLU A 66 5.95 -16.77 1.02
C GLU A 66 4.65 -17.55 0.79
N ARG A 67 4.45 -18.68 1.47
CA ARG A 67 3.20 -19.46 1.44
C ARG A 67 2.03 -18.82 2.20
N THR A 68 2.21 -17.73 2.92
CA THR A 68 1.09 -16.99 3.54
C THR A 68 0.57 -15.84 2.67
N LEU A 69 1.34 -15.44 1.65
CA LEU A 69 1.06 -14.29 0.81
C LEU A 69 0.07 -14.62 -0.33
N TYR A 70 -1.18 -14.87 0.02
CA TYR A 70 -2.26 -15.17 -0.93
C TYR A 70 -2.94 -13.91 -1.47
N SER A 71 -2.70 -13.59 -2.73
CA SER A 71 -3.38 -12.51 -3.45
C SER A 71 -4.65 -13.03 -4.10
N ASP A 72 -5.74 -13.05 -3.34
CA ASP A 72 -7.02 -13.70 -3.66
C ASP A 72 -8.23 -12.76 -3.59
N ARG A 73 -8.01 -11.43 -3.48
CA ARG A 73 -9.08 -10.42 -3.39
C ARG A 73 -9.00 -9.38 -4.49
N THR A 74 -8.79 -9.83 -5.73
CA THR A 74 -8.83 -8.96 -6.90
C THR A 74 -10.28 -8.69 -7.35
N PRO A 75 -10.56 -7.65 -8.16
CA PRO A 75 -11.88 -7.47 -8.77
C PRO A 75 -12.28 -8.64 -9.68
N PHE A 76 -11.31 -9.35 -10.28
CA PHE A 76 -11.60 -10.61 -10.98
C PHE A 76 -12.12 -11.69 -10.02
N ASP A 77 -11.49 -11.88 -8.85
CA ASP A 77 -11.95 -12.85 -7.85
C ASP A 77 -13.35 -12.52 -7.34
N ALA A 78 -13.64 -11.22 -7.12
CA ALA A 78 -14.96 -10.74 -6.75
C ALA A 78 -16.00 -10.98 -7.84
N SER A 79 -15.63 -10.81 -9.12
CA SER A 79 -16.51 -11.10 -10.25
C SER A 79 -16.81 -12.58 -10.43
N VAL A 80 -15.81 -13.45 -10.28
CA VAL A 80 -16.00 -14.91 -10.32
C VAL A 80 -16.87 -15.38 -9.16
N SER A 81 -16.73 -14.76 -7.99
CA SER A 81 -17.53 -15.04 -6.79
C SER A 81 -18.91 -14.37 -6.81
N GLN A 82 -19.27 -13.67 -7.89
CA GLN A 82 -20.54 -12.93 -8.05
C GLN A 82 -20.79 -11.87 -6.96
N ILE A 83 -19.71 -11.31 -6.39
CA ILE A 83 -19.75 -10.24 -5.40
C ILE A 83 -19.86 -8.88 -6.09
N SER A 84 -19.05 -8.63 -7.13
CA SER A 84 -19.07 -7.40 -7.90
C SER A 84 -18.61 -7.63 -9.34
N ASN A 85 -19.25 -6.94 -10.28
CA ASN A 85 -18.94 -7.13 -11.70
C ASN A 85 -17.69 -6.34 -12.12
N LEU A 86 -16.98 -6.86 -13.11
CA LEU A 86 -16.01 -6.08 -13.88
C LEU A 86 -16.74 -4.93 -14.62
N THR A 87 -16.02 -3.84 -14.88
CA THR A 87 -16.51 -2.79 -15.76
C THR A 87 -16.70 -3.33 -17.18
N ALA A 88 -17.48 -2.63 -18.01
CA ALA A 88 -17.73 -3.06 -19.38
C ALA A 88 -16.43 -3.22 -20.21
N ALA A 89 -15.44 -2.34 -20.01
CA ALA A 89 -14.15 -2.44 -20.69
C ALA A 89 -13.33 -3.66 -20.24
N GLU A 90 -13.28 -3.91 -18.93
CA GLU A 90 -12.58 -5.06 -18.36
C GLU A 90 -13.22 -6.39 -18.76
N ALA A 91 -14.55 -6.45 -18.80
CA ALA A 91 -15.28 -7.64 -19.28
C ALA A 91 -15.02 -7.92 -20.76
N ARG A 92 -15.00 -6.88 -21.61
CA ARG A 92 -14.56 -7.01 -23.01
C ARG A 92 -13.09 -7.44 -23.11
N GLY A 93 -12.23 -6.92 -22.25
CA GLY A 93 -10.82 -7.29 -22.17
C GLY A 93 -10.61 -8.76 -21.82
N GLN A 94 -11.37 -9.26 -20.85
CA GLN A 94 -11.39 -10.68 -20.50
C GLN A 94 -11.85 -11.55 -21.69
N ALA A 95 -12.85 -11.10 -22.44
CA ALA A 95 -13.29 -11.79 -23.65
C ALA A 95 -12.18 -11.83 -24.70
N VAL A 96 -11.47 -10.72 -24.93
CA VAL A 96 -10.30 -10.65 -25.83
C VAL A 96 -9.20 -11.59 -25.35
N PHE A 97 -8.91 -11.64 -24.05
CA PHE A 97 -7.91 -12.54 -23.46
C PHE A 97 -8.20 -14.01 -23.77
N ASN A 98 -9.45 -14.43 -23.64
CA ASN A 98 -9.88 -15.80 -23.95
C ASN A 98 -9.89 -16.08 -25.46
N GLN A 99 -10.44 -15.18 -26.27
CA GLN A 99 -10.54 -15.33 -27.73
C GLN A 99 -9.16 -15.33 -28.41
N SER A 100 -8.21 -14.55 -27.87
CA SER A 100 -6.82 -14.49 -28.34
C SER A 100 -5.98 -15.67 -27.85
N ARG A 101 -6.57 -16.60 -27.08
CA ARG A 101 -5.93 -17.80 -26.52
C ARG A 101 -4.82 -17.51 -25.51
N CYS A 102 -4.82 -16.34 -24.87
CA CYS A 102 -3.88 -16.01 -23.79
C CYS A 102 -4.04 -16.99 -22.61
N ASN A 103 -5.28 -17.42 -22.36
CA ASN A 103 -5.67 -18.37 -21.33
C ASN A 103 -5.11 -19.80 -21.53
N VAL A 104 -4.50 -20.11 -22.68
CA VAL A 104 -3.87 -21.43 -22.91
C VAL A 104 -2.63 -21.59 -22.04
N CYS A 105 -1.76 -20.57 -22.00
CA CYS A 105 -0.58 -20.57 -21.15
C CYS A 105 -0.87 -19.88 -19.81
N HIS A 106 -1.63 -18.79 -19.83
CA HIS A 106 -2.03 -18.06 -18.61
C HIS A 106 -3.35 -18.61 -18.05
N ALA A 107 -3.31 -19.89 -17.66
CA ALA A 107 -4.48 -20.66 -17.24
C ALA A 107 -4.73 -20.67 -15.73
N GLY A 108 -5.92 -21.10 -15.34
CA GLY A 108 -6.27 -21.37 -13.94
C GLY A 108 -6.32 -20.12 -13.05
N THR A 109 -6.47 -20.35 -11.74
CA THR A 109 -6.64 -19.28 -10.75
C THR A 109 -5.41 -18.39 -10.59
N LEU A 110 -4.22 -18.88 -10.95
CA LEU A 110 -2.97 -18.10 -10.90
C LEU A 110 -2.61 -17.47 -12.24
N PHE A 111 -3.39 -17.67 -13.30
CA PHE A 111 -3.07 -17.20 -14.65
C PHE A 111 -1.68 -17.65 -15.12
N THR A 112 -1.37 -18.93 -14.87
CA THR A 112 -0.15 -19.60 -15.33
C THR A 112 -0.36 -21.11 -15.35
N ASP A 113 0.13 -21.77 -16.40
CA ASP A 113 0.22 -23.22 -16.53
C ASP A 113 1.46 -23.81 -15.84
N ASN A 114 2.34 -22.95 -15.29
CA ASN A 114 3.66 -23.28 -14.75
C ASN A 114 4.58 -24.05 -15.73
N GLN A 115 4.27 -24.03 -17.03
CA GLN A 115 5.08 -24.63 -18.08
C GLN A 115 6.09 -23.62 -18.62
N PHE A 116 6.95 -24.09 -19.51
CA PHE A 116 8.02 -23.31 -20.11
C PHE A 116 7.77 -23.16 -21.60
N HIS A 117 7.87 -21.92 -22.10
CA HIS A 117 7.57 -21.60 -23.49
C HIS A 117 8.59 -20.62 -24.05
N ASN A 118 8.87 -20.73 -25.34
CA ASN A 118 9.56 -19.70 -26.10
C ASN A 118 8.54 -18.86 -26.88
N ILE A 119 8.49 -17.57 -26.58
CA ILE A 119 7.57 -16.60 -27.20
C ILE A 119 8.26 -15.66 -28.19
N GLY A 120 9.58 -15.79 -28.38
CA GLY A 120 10.34 -14.95 -29.32
C GLY A 120 10.53 -13.50 -28.88
N VAL A 121 10.77 -13.26 -27.58
CA VAL A 121 11.09 -11.91 -27.06
C VAL A 121 12.53 -11.48 -27.36
N ARG A 122 13.46 -12.44 -27.45
CA ARG A 122 14.88 -12.21 -27.78
C ARG A 122 15.49 -13.40 -28.53
N PRO A 123 16.66 -13.26 -29.16
CA PRO A 123 17.39 -14.37 -29.77
C PRO A 123 17.79 -15.44 -28.74
N GLN A 124 17.57 -16.71 -29.10
CA GLN A 124 17.88 -17.89 -28.27
C GLN A 124 19.36 -18.02 -27.85
N THR A 125 20.27 -17.42 -28.62
CA THR A 125 21.72 -17.49 -28.39
C THR A 125 22.18 -16.56 -27.27
N GLU A 126 21.37 -15.57 -26.89
CA GLU A 126 21.77 -14.60 -25.87
C GLU A 126 21.39 -15.05 -24.46
N ASP A 127 20.25 -15.75 -24.32
CA ASP A 127 19.86 -16.44 -23.09
C ASP A 127 19.15 -17.75 -23.43
N THR A 128 19.78 -18.85 -23.02
CA THR A 128 19.31 -20.21 -23.34
C THR A 128 18.24 -20.71 -22.38
N GLY A 129 17.94 -20.00 -21.28
CA GLY A 129 16.82 -20.30 -20.40
C GLY A 129 16.81 -21.73 -19.84
N ARG A 130 15.65 -22.41 -19.93
CA ARG A 130 15.43 -23.78 -19.41
C ARG A 130 16.49 -24.80 -19.87
N PHE A 131 17.08 -24.62 -21.05
CA PHE A 131 18.17 -25.47 -21.55
C PHE A 131 19.34 -25.61 -20.57
N GLN A 132 19.67 -24.56 -19.81
CA GLN A 132 20.79 -24.60 -18.84
C GLN A 132 20.57 -25.63 -17.72
N VAL A 133 19.31 -25.97 -17.45
CA VAL A 133 18.93 -26.97 -16.45
C VAL A 133 18.73 -28.35 -17.07
N THR A 134 18.14 -28.42 -18.27
CA THR A 134 17.74 -29.70 -18.87
C THR A 134 18.75 -30.31 -19.83
N GLY A 135 19.61 -29.48 -20.46
CA GLY A 135 20.50 -29.89 -21.55
C GLY A 135 19.77 -30.27 -22.86
N ASN A 136 18.45 -30.15 -22.94
CA ASN A 136 17.66 -30.52 -24.10
C ASN A 136 17.51 -29.33 -25.07
N THR A 137 18.00 -29.49 -26.30
CA THR A 137 18.00 -28.44 -27.33
C THR A 137 16.60 -27.93 -27.71
N ASN A 138 15.54 -28.69 -27.41
CA ASN A 138 14.17 -28.23 -27.61
C ASN A 138 13.73 -27.18 -26.57
N ASN A 139 14.43 -27.05 -25.44
CA ASN A 139 14.13 -26.09 -24.37
C ASN A 139 14.93 -24.78 -24.46
N VAL A 140 15.64 -24.55 -25.56
CA VAL A 140 16.46 -23.33 -25.72
C VAL A 140 15.55 -22.10 -25.75
N GLY A 141 15.86 -21.12 -24.92
CA GLY A 141 15.13 -19.86 -24.82
C GLY A 141 13.72 -19.99 -24.22
N GLU A 142 13.39 -21.14 -23.62
CA GLU A 142 12.11 -21.30 -22.91
C GLU A 142 12.20 -20.77 -21.48
N PHE A 143 11.17 -20.02 -21.09
CA PHE A 143 11.02 -19.48 -19.74
C PHE A 143 9.66 -19.87 -19.17
N ARG A 144 9.59 -19.99 -17.85
CA ARG A 144 8.36 -20.34 -17.15
C ARG A 144 7.31 -19.26 -17.38
N THR A 145 6.09 -19.66 -17.73
CA THR A 145 4.93 -18.75 -17.78
C THR A 145 4.75 -18.07 -16.42
N PRO A 146 4.89 -16.74 -16.29
CA PRO A 146 4.66 -16.09 -15.02
C PRO A 146 3.16 -16.03 -14.70
N SER A 147 2.83 -16.02 -13.41
CA SER A 147 1.48 -15.67 -12.96
C SER A 147 1.17 -14.22 -13.33
N LEU A 148 -0.03 -13.98 -13.87
CA LEU A 148 -0.51 -12.62 -14.16
C LEU A 148 -1.19 -11.92 -12.96
N ARG A 149 -1.27 -12.56 -11.79
CA ARG A 149 -1.73 -11.87 -10.58
C ARG A 149 -0.78 -10.73 -10.23
N ASN A 150 -1.34 -9.55 -9.99
CA ASN A 150 -0.63 -8.29 -9.75
C ASN A 150 0.36 -7.90 -10.85
N VAL A 151 0.10 -8.31 -12.10
CA VAL A 151 1.03 -8.03 -13.21
C VAL A 151 1.27 -6.53 -13.39
N GLU A 152 0.27 -5.68 -13.16
CA GLU A 152 0.39 -4.22 -13.20
C GLU A 152 1.51 -3.67 -12.29
N LEU A 153 1.80 -4.33 -11.17
CA LEU A 153 2.77 -3.87 -10.16
C LEU A 153 4.21 -4.32 -10.44
N ARG A 154 4.47 -4.96 -11.58
CA ARG A 154 5.73 -5.67 -11.86
C ARG A 154 6.48 -5.19 -13.10
N ALA A 155 6.24 -3.95 -13.53
CA ALA A 155 7.06 -3.35 -14.58
C ALA A 155 8.54 -3.26 -14.14
N PRO A 156 9.51 -3.39 -15.06
CA PRO A 156 9.33 -3.77 -16.47
C PRO A 156 9.05 -5.28 -16.67
N TYR A 157 8.54 -5.64 -17.85
CA TYR A 157 8.01 -6.97 -18.15
C TYR A 157 8.98 -7.86 -18.94
N MET A 158 8.67 -9.16 -18.97
CA MET A 158 9.46 -10.26 -19.53
C MET A 158 10.68 -10.64 -18.65
N HIS A 159 11.37 -11.72 -19.00
CA HIS A 159 12.49 -12.24 -18.20
C HIS A 159 13.73 -11.34 -18.23
N ASP A 160 13.78 -10.42 -19.20
CA ASP A 160 14.86 -9.47 -19.45
C ASP A 160 14.46 -8.01 -19.17
N GLY A 161 13.21 -7.75 -18.77
CA GLY A 161 12.70 -6.40 -18.53
C GLY A 161 12.56 -5.55 -19.80
N HIS A 162 12.41 -6.17 -20.97
CA HIS A 162 12.43 -5.48 -22.27
C HIS A 162 11.27 -4.47 -22.47
N PHE A 163 10.10 -4.73 -21.89
CA PHE A 163 8.92 -3.88 -22.07
C PHE A 163 8.62 -3.04 -20.82
N ALA A 164 8.42 -1.74 -20.98
CA ALA A 164 8.14 -0.84 -19.86
C ALA A 164 6.66 -0.89 -19.43
N THR A 165 5.75 -1.14 -20.37
CA THR A 165 4.30 -1.05 -20.14
C THR A 165 3.55 -2.32 -20.56
N LEU A 166 2.35 -2.54 -20.02
CA LEU A 166 1.48 -3.64 -20.46
C LEU A 166 0.98 -3.42 -21.89
N GLU A 167 0.86 -2.16 -22.32
CA GLU A 167 0.55 -1.76 -23.67
C GLU A 167 1.61 -2.30 -24.64
N ASP A 168 2.90 -2.16 -24.33
CA ASP A 168 4.00 -2.72 -25.13
C ASP A 168 3.94 -4.25 -25.20
N VAL A 169 3.61 -4.90 -24.09
CA VAL A 169 3.42 -6.36 -24.01
C VAL A 169 2.26 -6.80 -24.91
N VAL A 170 1.14 -6.09 -24.90
CA VAL A 170 -0.01 -6.40 -25.76
C VAL A 170 0.35 -6.20 -27.23
N GLU A 171 1.09 -5.15 -27.58
CA GLU A 171 1.57 -4.96 -28.96
C GLU A 171 2.52 -6.08 -29.39
N PHE A 172 3.36 -6.59 -28.49
CA PHE A 172 4.28 -7.70 -28.76
C PHE A 172 3.54 -8.97 -29.17
N TYR A 173 2.52 -9.34 -28.40
CA TYR A 173 1.68 -10.49 -28.78
C TYR A 173 0.84 -10.18 -30.02
N ASN A 174 0.36 -8.94 -30.19
CA ASN A 174 -0.44 -8.54 -31.34
C ASN A 174 0.31 -8.67 -32.67
N ARG A 175 1.64 -8.45 -32.68
CA ARG A 175 2.51 -8.65 -33.85
C ARG A 175 3.10 -10.05 -33.97
N GLY A 176 2.87 -10.93 -32.99
CA GLY A 176 3.25 -12.35 -33.06
C GLY A 176 4.69 -12.66 -32.62
N GLY A 177 5.26 -11.85 -31.73
CA GLY A 177 6.64 -11.96 -31.27
C GLY A 177 7.66 -11.31 -32.21
N ASP A 178 8.85 -11.02 -31.68
CA ASP A 178 9.88 -10.22 -32.38
C ASP A 178 10.96 -11.10 -33.04
N PHE A 179 11.20 -12.28 -32.48
CA PHE A 179 12.22 -13.21 -32.97
C PHE A 179 11.62 -14.57 -33.33
N ASN A 180 12.21 -15.23 -34.32
CA ASN A 180 11.80 -16.56 -34.73
C ASN A 180 12.77 -17.64 -34.23
N ALA A 181 12.21 -18.79 -33.89
CA ALA A 181 12.94 -19.97 -33.44
C ALA A 181 12.10 -21.24 -33.69
N PRO A 182 12.74 -22.41 -33.88
CA PRO A 182 12.05 -23.65 -34.27
C PRO A 182 11.11 -24.20 -33.21
N ASN A 183 11.31 -23.88 -31.93
CA ASN A 183 10.46 -24.34 -30.81
C ASN A 183 9.38 -23.32 -30.41
N ILE A 184 9.18 -22.24 -31.16
CA ILE A 184 8.05 -21.32 -30.93
C ILE A 184 6.76 -21.94 -31.47
N ASN A 185 5.74 -22.08 -30.63
CA ASN A 185 4.44 -22.56 -31.06
C ASN A 185 3.68 -21.47 -31.86
N ARG A 186 3.83 -21.49 -33.18
CA ARG A 186 3.20 -20.51 -34.09
C ARG A 186 1.68 -20.63 -34.22
N ASN A 187 1.07 -21.69 -33.68
CA ASN A 187 -0.39 -21.76 -33.53
C ASN A 187 -0.89 -20.90 -32.36
N LEU A 188 -0.02 -20.51 -31.44
CA LEU A 188 -0.33 -19.64 -30.30
C LEU A 188 0.29 -18.25 -30.50
N ILE A 189 1.58 -18.19 -30.84
CA ILE A 189 2.34 -16.94 -31.04
C ILE A 189 2.32 -16.55 -32.52
N ARG A 190 1.36 -15.69 -32.88
CA ARG A 190 1.08 -15.23 -34.25
C ARG A 190 0.46 -13.83 -34.22
N PRO A 191 0.47 -13.08 -35.34
CA PRO A 191 -0.26 -11.81 -35.41
C PRO A 191 -1.74 -11.98 -35.05
N LEU A 192 -2.23 -11.16 -34.12
CA LEU A 192 -3.59 -11.24 -33.60
C LEU A 192 -4.55 -10.26 -34.29
N ASN A 193 -4.01 -9.21 -34.93
CA ASN A 193 -4.77 -8.16 -35.61
C ASN A 193 -5.85 -7.51 -34.72
N LEU A 194 -5.53 -7.31 -33.44
CA LEU A 194 -6.43 -6.66 -32.49
C LEU A 194 -6.63 -5.18 -32.86
N THR A 195 -7.88 -4.73 -32.81
CA THR A 195 -8.22 -3.32 -32.95
C THR A 195 -7.68 -2.50 -31.77
N ALA A 196 -7.58 -1.17 -31.93
CA ALA A 196 -7.16 -0.28 -30.85
C ALA A 196 -8.02 -0.44 -29.58
N GLN A 197 -9.35 -0.59 -29.75
CA GLN A 197 -10.26 -0.82 -28.63
C GLN A 197 -9.99 -2.15 -27.94
N GLN A 198 -9.80 -3.25 -28.69
CA GLN A 198 -9.52 -4.55 -28.11
C GLN A 198 -8.21 -4.57 -27.33
N LYS A 199 -7.17 -3.87 -27.82
CA LYS A 199 -5.91 -3.72 -27.10
C LYS A 199 -6.09 -2.95 -25.79
N SER A 200 -6.81 -1.83 -25.84
CA SER A 200 -7.11 -1.02 -24.65
C SER A 200 -7.94 -1.80 -23.63
N ASP A 201 -8.98 -2.52 -24.07
CA ASP A 201 -9.81 -3.36 -23.21
C ASP A 201 -8.98 -4.50 -22.59
N LEU A 202 -8.11 -5.17 -23.36
CA LEU A 202 -7.22 -6.22 -22.85
C LEU A 202 -6.27 -5.68 -21.77
N VAL A 203 -5.67 -4.51 -21.99
CA VAL A 203 -4.83 -3.86 -20.97
C VAL A 203 -5.66 -3.51 -19.74
N ALA A 204 -6.88 -3.00 -19.90
CA ALA A 204 -7.78 -2.73 -18.78
C ALA A 204 -8.05 -4.00 -17.96
N PHE A 205 -8.22 -5.15 -18.62
CA PHE A 205 -8.36 -6.44 -17.95
C PHE A 205 -7.10 -6.87 -17.18
N LEU A 206 -5.91 -6.67 -17.75
CA LEU A 206 -4.64 -7.06 -17.11
C LEU A 206 -4.25 -6.18 -15.92
N LYS A 207 -4.80 -4.96 -15.83
CA LYS A 207 -4.56 -4.00 -14.74
C LYS A 207 -5.47 -4.30 -13.54
N ARG A 208 -6.42 -3.39 -13.25
CA ARG A 208 -7.27 -3.40 -12.06
C ARG A 208 -7.88 -4.78 -11.75
N PRO A 209 -8.44 -5.55 -12.71
CA PRO A 209 -9.03 -6.85 -12.41
C PRO A 209 -8.09 -7.89 -11.84
N LEU A 210 -6.78 -7.85 -12.17
CA LEU A 210 -5.80 -8.82 -11.69
C LEU A 210 -4.93 -8.30 -10.53
N THR A 211 -5.13 -7.05 -10.12
CA THR A 211 -4.40 -6.39 -9.04
C THR A 211 -5.20 -6.50 -7.74
N ASP A 212 -4.60 -7.08 -6.70
CA ASP A 212 -5.21 -7.15 -5.37
C ASP A 212 -4.98 -5.81 -4.67
N PRO A 213 -6.04 -5.11 -4.24
CA PRO A 213 -5.91 -3.81 -3.60
C PRO A 213 -5.04 -3.85 -2.34
N ARG A 214 -4.96 -4.99 -1.64
CA ARG A 214 -4.10 -5.13 -0.45
C ARG A 214 -2.63 -5.17 -0.82
N VAL A 215 -2.28 -5.82 -1.94
CA VAL A 215 -0.89 -5.84 -2.44
C VAL A 215 -0.47 -4.44 -2.87
N ALA A 216 -1.32 -3.77 -3.66
CA ALA A 216 -1.05 -2.41 -4.12
C ALA A 216 -0.91 -1.40 -2.98
N ALA A 217 -1.71 -1.54 -1.93
CA ALA A 217 -1.67 -0.69 -0.75
C ALA A 217 -0.63 -1.13 0.31
N ALA A 218 0.07 -2.25 0.10
CA ALA A 218 0.88 -2.92 1.13
C ALA A 218 0.11 -3.09 2.46
N ALA A 219 -1.17 -3.45 2.37
CA ALA A 219 -2.03 -3.72 3.51
C ALA A 219 -1.99 -5.20 3.88
N ALA A 220 -2.33 -5.52 5.13
CA ALA A 220 -2.28 -6.89 5.65
C ALA A 220 -3.02 -7.89 4.73
N PRO A 221 -2.43 -9.08 4.47
CA PRO A 221 -1.19 -9.62 5.04
C PRO A 221 0.10 -9.23 4.29
N PHE A 222 0.03 -8.26 3.37
CA PHE A 222 1.17 -7.79 2.57
C PHE A 222 1.86 -6.57 3.17
N ASP A 223 1.45 -6.14 4.36
CA ASP A 223 2.17 -5.15 5.14
C ASP A 223 3.54 -5.70 5.53
N ARG A 224 4.55 -4.83 5.49
CA ARG A 224 5.94 -5.25 5.68
C ARG A 224 6.77 -4.12 6.26
N PRO A 225 7.88 -4.44 6.94
CA PRO A 225 8.87 -3.42 7.26
C PRO A 225 9.37 -2.74 5.97
N THR A 226 9.62 -1.44 6.08
CA THR A 226 10.32 -0.70 5.02
C THR A 226 11.79 -1.09 5.08
N LEU A 227 12.38 -1.49 3.96
CA LEU A 227 13.81 -1.79 3.93
C LEU A 227 14.62 -0.50 4.02
N TYR A 228 15.83 -0.58 4.57
CA TYR A 228 16.76 0.55 4.56
C TYR A 228 16.94 1.13 3.15
N THR A 229 17.05 0.25 2.15
CA THR A 229 17.20 0.58 0.73
C THR A 229 16.01 1.33 0.12
N GLU A 230 14.87 1.36 0.81
CA GLU A 230 13.66 2.09 0.39
C GLU A 230 13.50 3.42 1.13
N SER A 231 14.45 3.75 2.01
CA SER A 231 14.41 4.97 2.80
C SER A 231 15.17 6.12 2.14
N GLY A 232 14.83 7.36 2.50
CA GLY A 232 15.63 8.53 2.13
C GLY A 232 17.02 8.59 2.80
N ARG A 233 17.39 7.59 3.61
CA ARG A 233 18.69 7.50 4.28
C ARG A 233 19.76 6.81 3.45
N VAL A 234 19.39 6.15 2.35
CA VAL A 234 20.31 5.50 1.41
C VAL A 234 21.22 6.55 0.78
N PRO A 235 22.53 6.29 0.61
CA PRO A 235 23.39 7.22 -0.11
C PRO A 235 22.81 7.53 -1.50
N GLN A 236 22.71 8.83 -1.79
CA GLN A 236 22.12 9.31 -3.05
C GLN A 236 23.22 9.78 -3.98
N SER A 237 23.17 9.36 -5.25
CA SER A 237 24.07 9.88 -6.28
C SER A 237 23.40 11.00 -7.05
N THR A 238 24.04 12.16 -7.14
CA THR A 238 23.52 13.35 -7.82
C THR A 238 24.63 14.12 -8.54
N GLY A 239 24.25 15.05 -9.41
CA GLY A 239 25.18 15.90 -10.16
C GLY A 239 25.86 15.20 -11.33
N ASN A 240 26.85 15.87 -11.91
CA ASN A 240 27.55 15.41 -13.11
C ASN A 240 28.86 14.69 -12.77
N GLY A 241 29.21 13.72 -13.61
CA GLY A 241 30.54 13.10 -13.66
C GLY A 241 31.34 13.57 -14.87
N THR A 242 32.59 13.14 -14.97
CA THR A 242 33.47 13.39 -16.12
C THR A 242 33.58 12.10 -16.95
N PRO A 243 33.23 12.11 -18.24
CA PRO A 243 33.31 10.92 -19.08
C PRO A 243 34.76 10.52 -19.37
N GLY A 244 34.98 9.23 -19.54
CA GLY A 244 36.22 8.65 -20.02
C GLY A 244 36.10 8.05 -21.42
N SER A 245 36.86 6.98 -21.64
CA SER A 245 36.88 6.19 -22.87
C SER A 245 35.46 5.78 -23.31
N GLY A 246 35.16 5.95 -24.60
CA GLY A 246 33.86 5.66 -25.17
C GLY A 246 32.74 6.62 -24.71
N SER A 247 33.09 7.79 -24.19
CA SER A 247 32.16 8.77 -23.61
C SER A 247 31.35 8.22 -22.42
N ASN A 248 31.83 7.14 -21.80
CA ASN A 248 31.18 6.52 -20.65
C ASN A 248 31.49 7.32 -19.39
N VAL A 249 30.44 7.73 -18.67
CA VAL A 249 30.58 8.28 -17.32
C VAL A 249 30.52 7.11 -16.33
N PRO A 250 31.59 6.88 -15.54
CA PRO A 250 31.56 5.84 -14.52
C PRO A 250 30.44 6.13 -13.51
N GLN A 251 29.81 5.08 -13.00
CA GLN A 251 28.67 5.15 -12.09
C GLN A 251 29.08 4.68 -10.71
N VAL A 252 28.66 5.40 -9.67
CA VAL A 252 28.87 4.99 -8.27
C VAL A 252 27.63 4.27 -7.75
N THR A 253 27.84 3.26 -6.91
CA THR A 253 26.74 2.56 -6.23
C THR A 253 27.09 2.39 -4.76
N ALA A 254 26.27 2.96 -3.87
CA ALA A 254 26.40 2.81 -2.43
C ALA A 254 25.01 2.67 -1.83
N ILE A 255 24.54 1.43 -1.66
CA ILE A 255 23.18 1.13 -1.18
C ILE A 255 23.16 0.60 0.26
N GLU A 256 24.33 0.32 0.81
CA GLU A 256 24.47 -0.16 2.18
C GLU A 256 24.27 0.99 3.19
N PRO A 257 23.81 0.67 4.41
CA PRO A 257 23.63 1.67 5.45
C PRO A 257 24.95 2.25 5.96
N PRO A 258 25.15 3.59 5.92
CA PRO A 258 26.26 4.25 6.58
C PRO A 258 26.01 4.34 8.10
N LEU A 259 25.87 3.18 8.73
CA LEU A 259 25.66 3.05 10.17
C LEU A 259 27.00 3.17 10.90
N ALA A 260 27.05 3.94 11.98
CA ALA A 260 28.20 3.98 12.88
C ALA A 260 28.53 2.57 13.39
N GLY A 261 29.80 2.17 13.28
CA GLY A 261 30.25 0.82 13.61
C GLY A 261 30.00 -0.23 12.52
N ASN A 262 29.45 0.13 11.35
CA ASN A 262 29.35 -0.80 10.22
C ASN A 262 30.76 -1.22 9.75
N PRO A 263 31.15 -2.50 9.88
CA PRO A 263 32.50 -2.93 9.52
C PRO A 263 32.72 -3.04 8.01
N ASN A 264 31.65 -3.03 7.20
CA ASN A 264 31.70 -3.47 5.81
C ASN A 264 30.93 -2.55 4.84
N PHE A 265 30.84 -1.24 5.10
CA PHE A 265 30.13 -0.29 4.22
C PHE A 265 30.71 -0.32 2.80
N ALA A 266 29.96 -0.92 1.88
CA ALA A 266 30.40 -1.14 0.50
C ALA A 266 30.11 0.05 -0.42
N VAL A 267 31.13 0.47 -1.18
CA VAL A 267 31.00 1.45 -2.26
C VAL A 267 31.53 0.84 -3.54
N GLY A 268 30.67 0.76 -4.56
CA GLY A 268 30.95 0.21 -5.87
C GLY A 268 31.13 1.27 -6.94
N VAL A 269 31.79 0.87 -8.03
CA VAL A 269 31.90 1.61 -9.28
C VAL A 269 31.64 0.66 -10.46
N SER A 270 30.95 1.16 -11.48
CA SER A 270 30.67 0.46 -12.74
C SER A 270 30.71 1.43 -13.92
N ASN A 271 30.48 0.92 -15.15
CA ASN A 271 30.54 1.71 -16.38
C ASN A 271 31.86 2.48 -16.58
N ALA A 272 32.94 1.93 -16.03
CA ALA A 272 34.27 2.53 -16.06
C ALA A 272 35.16 1.85 -17.12
N LEU A 273 36.41 2.29 -17.24
CA LEU A 273 37.41 1.60 -18.07
C LEU A 273 37.87 0.30 -17.37
N GLY A 274 37.62 -0.86 -17.99
CA GLY A 274 38.04 -2.16 -17.47
C GLY A 274 39.56 -2.28 -17.33
N GLY A 275 40.03 -2.83 -16.22
CA GLY A 275 41.45 -2.97 -15.90
C GLY A 275 42.13 -1.70 -15.36
N ALA A 276 41.44 -0.56 -15.37
CA ALA A 276 41.99 0.71 -14.89
C ALA A 276 42.14 0.75 -13.37
N GLN A 277 43.03 1.61 -12.89
CA GLN A 277 43.14 1.94 -11.48
C GLN A 277 42.06 2.96 -11.11
N ALA A 278 41.27 2.67 -10.09
CA ALA A 278 40.28 3.59 -9.53
C ALA A 278 40.64 3.98 -8.10
N VAL A 279 40.31 5.21 -7.71
CA VAL A 279 40.50 5.76 -6.37
C VAL A 279 39.18 6.32 -5.87
N LEU A 280 38.70 5.82 -4.74
CA LEU A 280 37.57 6.38 -4.00
C LEU A 280 38.09 7.45 -3.05
N VAL A 281 37.46 8.62 -3.08
CA VAL A 281 37.73 9.73 -2.15
C VAL A 281 36.42 10.11 -1.50
N ILE A 282 36.37 10.14 -0.16
CA ILE A 282 35.22 10.54 0.64
C ILE A 282 35.65 11.62 1.65
N GLY A 283 34.99 12.78 1.61
CA GLY A 283 35.29 13.92 2.46
C GLY A 283 34.04 14.63 3.01
N SER A 284 34.24 15.61 3.88
CA SER A 284 33.18 16.48 4.43
C SER A 284 32.64 17.49 3.41
N SER A 285 33.33 17.65 2.28
CA SER A 285 32.91 18.43 1.10
C SER A 285 33.05 17.58 -0.17
N ASP A 286 32.37 17.99 -1.24
CA ASP A 286 32.50 17.33 -2.56
C ASP A 286 33.97 17.32 -3.00
N PRO A 287 34.57 16.15 -3.28
CA PRO A 287 35.93 16.04 -3.82
C PRO A 287 36.14 16.74 -5.19
N GLY A 288 35.05 17.06 -5.89
CA GLY A 288 35.06 17.73 -7.18
C GLY A 288 35.33 16.80 -8.36
N THR A 289 35.26 17.36 -9.58
CA THR A 289 35.46 16.65 -10.86
C THR A 289 36.77 17.05 -11.55
N GLY A 290 37.68 17.69 -10.82
CA GLY A 290 38.94 18.17 -11.36
C GLY A 290 39.82 17.04 -11.93
N PRO A 291 40.76 17.37 -12.83
CA PRO A 291 41.60 16.39 -13.52
C PRO A 291 42.63 15.71 -12.60
N SER A 292 42.85 16.24 -11.40
CA SER A 292 43.74 15.68 -10.39
C SER A 292 42.96 14.94 -9.32
N ILE A 293 43.35 13.69 -9.03
CA ILE A 293 42.80 12.94 -7.90
C ILE A 293 43.25 13.60 -6.58
N PRO A 294 42.33 13.97 -5.68
CA PRO A 294 42.69 14.50 -4.37
C PRO A 294 43.68 13.60 -3.62
N SER A 295 44.73 14.21 -3.06
CA SER A 295 45.80 13.52 -2.33
C SER A 295 45.37 13.08 -0.92
N ASN A 296 44.40 13.78 -0.33
CA ASN A 296 43.84 13.50 0.98
C ASN A 296 42.31 13.41 0.95
N ALA A 297 41.74 12.87 2.02
CA ALA A 297 40.30 12.77 2.23
C ALA A 297 40.02 12.84 3.73
N SER A 298 39.00 13.57 4.15
CA SER A 298 38.70 13.73 5.58
C SER A 298 37.98 12.52 6.19
N PHE A 299 37.52 11.57 5.36
CA PHE A 299 36.88 10.33 5.83
C PHE A 299 37.59 9.08 5.32
N ALA A 300 37.63 8.86 4.00
CA ALA A 300 38.27 7.67 3.44
C ALA A 300 38.89 7.94 2.06
N ARG A 301 40.06 7.34 1.83
CA ARG A 301 40.70 7.27 0.51
C ARG A 301 41.19 5.85 0.28
N THR A 302 40.69 5.17 -0.74
CA THR A 302 41.13 3.80 -1.06
C THR A 302 41.22 3.59 -2.55
N SER A 303 42.02 2.62 -2.98
CA SER A 303 42.32 2.35 -4.39
C SER A 303 42.02 0.90 -4.73
N LEU A 304 41.46 0.66 -5.92
CA LEU A 304 41.13 -0.67 -6.42
C LEU A 304 41.44 -0.77 -7.92
N LYS A 305 41.93 -1.91 -8.39
CA LYS A 305 42.07 -2.18 -9.82
C LYS A 305 40.78 -2.81 -10.34
N LEU A 306 40.14 -2.15 -11.31
CA LEU A 306 38.84 -2.57 -11.83
C LEU A 306 38.92 -3.90 -12.59
N SER A 307 37.89 -4.72 -12.42
CA SER A 307 37.63 -5.91 -13.22
C SER A 307 37.08 -5.54 -14.60
N GLY A 308 37.03 -6.52 -15.51
CA GLY A 308 36.56 -6.33 -16.88
C GLY A 308 37.62 -5.76 -17.83
N SER A 309 37.28 -5.63 -19.11
CA SER A 309 38.19 -5.16 -20.16
C SER A 309 37.47 -4.22 -21.13
N GLY A 310 38.06 -3.06 -21.39
CA GLY A 310 37.54 -2.09 -22.36
C GLY A 310 36.61 -1.03 -21.76
N ALA A 311 36.20 -0.09 -22.60
CA ALA A 311 35.38 1.07 -22.22
C ALA A 311 33.97 0.64 -21.74
N GLY A 312 33.53 1.17 -20.60
CA GLY A 312 32.20 0.89 -20.01
C GLY A 312 32.07 -0.50 -19.36
N GLN A 313 33.08 -1.35 -19.45
CA GLN A 313 33.06 -2.72 -18.91
C GLN A 313 33.77 -2.85 -17.56
N GLY A 314 34.31 -1.75 -17.04
CA GLY A 314 35.02 -1.71 -15.77
C GLY A 314 34.09 -1.68 -14.57
N PHE A 315 34.34 -2.55 -13.59
CA PHE A 315 33.60 -2.58 -12.33
C PHE A 315 34.45 -3.02 -11.14
N GLY A 316 34.01 -2.67 -9.94
CA GLY A 316 34.62 -3.11 -8.69
C GLY A 316 33.95 -2.48 -7.47
N SER A 317 34.31 -2.95 -6.28
CA SER A 317 33.82 -2.39 -5.02
C SER A 317 34.87 -2.49 -3.93
N VAL A 318 34.76 -1.62 -2.95
CA VAL A 318 35.57 -1.64 -1.72
C VAL A 318 34.64 -1.65 -0.51
N SER A 319 35.05 -2.33 0.55
CA SER A 319 34.39 -2.27 1.85
C SER A 319 35.18 -1.35 2.77
N LEU A 320 34.48 -0.41 3.40
CA LEU A 320 35.03 0.54 4.36
C LEU A 320 34.45 0.25 5.74
N GLN A 321 35.28 0.36 6.77
CA GLN A 321 34.81 0.40 8.14
C GLN A 321 34.34 1.81 8.48
N ILE A 322 33.09 1.95 8.91
CA ILE A 322 32.61 3.17 9.55
C ILE A 322 32.92 3.06 11.04
N PRO A 323 33.73 3.95 11.62
CA PRO A 323 34.07 3.90 13.03
C PRO A 323 32.81 3.92 13.91
N GLU A 324 32.84 3.16 14.99
CA GLU A 324 31.82 3.26 16.05
C GLU A 324 32.10 4.54 16.86
N ASN A 325 31.64 5.67 16.34
CA ASN A 325 31.84 6.98 16.95
C ASN A 325 30.55 7.79 16.87
N SER A 326 29.95 8.07 18.03
CA SER A 326 28.69 8.82 18.13
C SER A 326 28.80 10.25 17.59
N ALA A 327 30.00 10.86 17.60
CA ALA A 327 30.22 12.19 17.02
C ALA A 327 30.06 12.23 15.49
N LEU A 328 30.15 11.08 14.82
CA LEU A 328 29.91 10.99 13.37
C LEU A 328 28.42 10.94 13.04
N VAL A 329 27.54 10.59 13.98
CA VAL A 329 26.10 10.48 13.74
C VAL A 329 25.51 11.83 13.37
N GLY A 330 24.77 11.89 12.26
CA GLY A 330 24.24 13.10 11.66
C GLY A 330 25.22 13.82 10.72
N SER A 331 26.51 13.48 10.74
CA SER A 331 27.49 14.07 9.83
C SER A 331 27.28 13.59 8.40
N THR A 332 27.39 14.51 7.45
CA THR A 332 27.24 14.24 6.02
C THR A 332 28.61 14.24 5.34
N PHE A 333 28.83 13.24 4.48
CA PHE A 333 30.03 13.10 3.67
C PHE A 333 29.66 12.96 2.19
N PHE A 334 30.60 13.36 1.34
CA PHE A 334 30.50 13.34 -0.11
C PHE A 334 31.65 12.52 -0.67
N GLY A 335 31.36 11.67 -1.65
CA GLY A 335 32.38 10.85 -2.28
C GLY A 335 32.25 10.73 -3.78
N ARG A 336 33.39 10.44 -4.42
CA ARG A 336 33.51 10.17 -5.86
C ARG A 336 34.54 9.08 -6.11
N TRP A 337 34.32 8.32 -7.18
CA TRP A 337 35.38 7.53 -7.78
C TRP A 337 36.08 8.32 -8.86
N PHE A 338 37.41 8.25 -8.85
CA PHE A 338 38.32 8.78 -9.86
C PHE A 338 38.98 7.58 -10.55
N VAL A 339 38.73 7.42 -11.85
CA VAL A 339 39.22 6.29 -12.65
C VAL A 339 40.30 6.80 -13.60
N LEU A 340 41.51 6.25 -13.52
CA LEU A 340 42.57 6.60 -14.45
C LEU A 340 42.19 6.14 -15.86
N ASP A 341 42.02 7.10 -16.75
CA ASP A 341 41.58 6.88 -18.12
C ASP A 341 42.23 7.92 -19.03
N ALA A 342 43.20 7.51 -19.83
CA ALA A 342 43.98 8.41 -20.68
C ALA A 342 43.14 9.19 -21.70
N ASN A 343 41.93 8.72 -22.03
CA ASN A 343 41.02 9.39 -22.95
C ASN A 343 40.03 10.33 -22.24
N ALA A 344 40.02 10.37 -20.91
CA ALA A 344 39.23 11.33 -20.15
C ALA A 344 39.89 12.71 -20.15
N ALA A 345 39.08 13.77 -19.98
CA ALA A 345 39.59 15.13 -19.83
C ALA A 345 40.52 15.22 -18.60
N GLY A 346 41.81 15.47 -18.85
CA GLY A 346 42.83 15.47 -17.79
C GLY A 346 43.26 14.09 -17.28
N GLY A 347 42.95 13.02 -18.01
CA GLY A 347 43.42 11.66 -17.72
C GLY A 347 42.63 10.91 -16.64
N VAL A 348 41.52 11.48 -16.16
CA VAL A 348 40.70 10.91 -15.10
C VAL A 348 39.21 11.03 -15.41
N ALA A 349 38.52 9.89 -15.47
CA ALA A 349 37.05 9.85 -15.49
C ALA A 349 36.51 9.86 -14.06
N VAL A 350 35.38 10.54 -13.82
CA VAL A 350 34.88 10.79 -12.47
C VAL A 350 33.39 10.46 -12.38
N THR A 351 32.97 9.76 -11.32
CA THR A 351 31.54 9.49 -11.09
C THR A 351 30.80 10.77 -10.72
N PRO A 352 29.46 10.82 -10.85
CA PRO A 352 28.64 11.72 -10.06
C PRO A 352 28.98 11.62 -8.57
N VAL A 353 28.71 12.67 -7.80
CA VAL A 353 28.93 12.65 -6.35
C VAL A 353 27.89 11.75 -5.71
N PHE A 354 28.29 10.94 -4.73
CA PHE A 354 27.33 10.35 -3.80
C PHE A 354 27.42 11.05 -2.45
N LYS A 355 26.25 11.29 -1.86
CA LYS A 355 26.09 11.86 -0.52
C LYS A 355 25.67 10.76 0.43
N MET A 356 26.34 10.68 1.59
CA MET A 356 25.96 9.78 2.69
C MET A 356 25.87 10.56 4.00
N THR A 357 24.89 10.24 4.83
CA THR A 357 24.78 10.78 6.19
C THR A 357 24.90 9.64 7.17
N ILE A 358 25.91 9.69 8.04
CA ILE A 358 26.12 8.62 9.02
C ILE A 358 24.98 8.63 10.03
N PHE A 359 24.42 7.47 10.32
CA PHE A 359 23.39 7.32 11.35
C PHE A 359 23.85 6.36 12.45
N GLY A 360 23.36 6.54 13.66
CA GLY A 360 23.66 5.64 14.79
C GLY A 360 22.66 4.50 14.88
N ALA A 361 23.00 3.45 15.64
CA ALA A 361 21.99 2.51 16.10
C ALA A 361 20.91 3.36 16.76
N ALA A 362 19.66 3.19 16.33
CA ALA A 362 18.56 3.84 17.00
C ALA A 362 18.60 3.42 18.48
N ASN A 363 19.10 4.29 19.36
CA ASN A 363 18.22 4.66 20.45
C ASN A 363 16.93 5.05 19.76
N SER A 364 15.84 4.41 20.13
CA SER A 364 14.50 4.75 19.68
C SER A 364 14.20 6.21 20.03
N SER A 365 14.82 7.15 19.33
CA SER A 365 14.21 8.42 18.99
C SER A 365 13.09 7.99 18.08
N ALA A 366 11.95 7.67 18.71
CA ALA A 366 10.68 7.57 18.05
C ALA A 366 10.64 8.69 17.02
N VAL A 367 10.09 8.40 15.84
CA VAL A 367 9.42 9.49 15.15
C VAL A 367 8.42 10.01 16.19
N THR A 368 8.72 11.16 16.82
CA THR A 368 7.93 11.70 17.93
C THR A 368 6.73 12.47 17.43
N THR A 369 6.63 12.66 16.12
CA THR A 369 5.59 13.44 15.47
C THR A 369 4.88 12.59 14.43
N ASN A 370 3.56 12.56 14.49
CA ASN A 370 2.73 12.04 13.42
C ASN A 370 2.11 13.24 12.67
N PRO A 371 2.04 13.27 11.33
CA PRO A 371 1.34 14.34 10.62
C PRO A 371 -0.08 14.58 11.13
N ILE A 372 -0.76 13.54 11.62
CA ILE A 372 -2.11 13.69 12.22
C ILE A 372 -2.13 14.49 13.52
N ASP A 373 -0.98 14.71 14.18
CA ASP A 373 -0.84 15.56 15.37
C ASP A 373 -0.85 17.05 15.06
N ASP A 374 -0.69 17.44 13.80
CA ASP A 374 -0.99 18.81 13.36
C ASP A 374 -2.51 19.03 13.31
N ALA A 375 -2.97 20.18 13.78
CA ALA A 375 -4.40 20.47 13.92
C ALA A 375 -5.10 20.66 12.56
N GLN A 376 -4.44 21.34 11.61
CA GLN A 376 -5.01 21.54 10.27
C GLN A 376 -5.10 20.20 9.51
N THR A 377 -4.06 19.38 9.64
CA THR A 377 -4.03 18.03 9.07
C THR A 377 -5.12 17.17 9.70
N PHE A 378 -5.28 17.19 11.02
CA PHE A 378 -6.33 16.49 11.72
C PHE A 378 -7.73 16.85 11.21
N VAL A 379 -8.02 18.16 11.12
CA VAL A 379 -9.31 18.66 10.63
C VAL A 379 -9.54 18.26 9.18
N THR A 380 -8.55 18.44 8.31
CA THR A 380 -8.63 18.07 6.90
C THR A 380 -8.97 16.58 6.74
N GLN A 381 -8.33 15.72 7.51
CA GLN A 381 -8.62 14.29 7.47
C GLN A 381 -10.01 13.94 8.03
N HIS A 382 -10.52 14.68 9.02
CA HIS A 382 -11.90 14.47 9.51
C HIS A 382 -12.94 14.78 8.44
N TYR A 383 -12.76 15.87 7.67
CA TYR A 383 -13.64 16.16 6.53
C TYR A 383 -13.62 15.05 5.48
N ARG A 384 -12.45 14.50 5.17
CA ARG A 384 -12.32 13.41 4.18
C ARG A 384 -12.84 12.08 4.69
N ASP A 385 -12.59 11.75 5.94
CA ASP A 385 -12.93 10.46 6.52
C ASP A 385 -14.42 10.35 6.88
N PHE A 386 -15.02 11.43 7.39
CA PHE A 386 -16.41 11.42 7.88
C PHE A 386 -17.40 12.10 6.93
N LEU A 387 -17.00 13.17 6.24
CA LEU A 387 -17.89 13.94 5.36
C LEU A 387 -17.66 13.66 3.87
N ASN A 388 -16.57 12.96 3.54
CA ASN A 388 -16.16 12.60 2.18
C ASN A 388 -16.11 13.83 1.23
N ARG A 389 -15.50 14.91 1.73
CA ARG A 389 -15.22 16.13 0.96
C ARG A 389 -13.99 16.82 1.51
N ASP A 390 -13.41 17.72 0.74
CA ASP A 390 -12.38 18.61 1.26
C ASP A 390 -13.00 19.72 2.13
N VAL A 391 -12.20 20.21 3.07
CA VAL A 391 -12.54 21.31 3.96
C VAL A 391 -12.37 22.64 3.25
N ASP A 392 -13.34 23.54 3.37
CA ASP A 392 -13.18 24.92 2.91
C ASP A 392 -12.34 25.75 3.90
N ALA A 393 -11.86 26.92 3.45
CA ALA A 393 -10.97 27.75 4.27
C ALA A 393 -11.60 28.18 5.61
N SER A 394 -12.91 28.43 5.64
CA SER A 394 -13.61 28.87 6.86
C SER A 394 -13.78 27.74 7.87
N GLY A 395 -14.16 26.55 7.41
CA GLY A 395 -14.24 25.34 8.23
C GLY A 395 -12.87 24.93 8.78
N LEU A 396 -11.82 25.01 7.95
CA LEU A 396 -10.46 24.67 8.38
C LEU A 396 -9.98 25.61 9.50
N SER A 397 -10.21 26.91 9.36
CA SER A 397 -9.88 27.90 10.41
C SER A 397 -10.66 27.61 11.69
N TYR A 398 -11.98 27.50 11.59
CA TYR A 398 -12.86 27.32 12.75
C TYR A 398 -12.48 26.08 13.57
N TRP A 399 -12.37 24.90 12.95
CA TRP A 399 -12.08 23.67 13.68
C TRP A 399 -10.63 23.59 14.16
N THR A 400 -9.68 24.18 13.43
CA THR A 400 -8.29 24.29 13.88
C THR A 400 -8.20 25.15 15.14
N GLU A 401 -8.96 26.25 15.20
CA GLU A 401 -9.05 27.10 16.38
C GLU A 401 -9.70 26.37 17.57
N GLN A 402 -10.69 25.50 17.36
CA GLN A 402 -11.26 24.68 18.44
C GLN A 402 -10.23 23.71 19.06
N ILE A 403 -9.17 23.35 18.33
CA ILE A 403 -8.07 22.51 18.83
C ILE A 403 -6.98 23.38 19.47
N ASN A 404 -6.47 24.38 18.76
CA ASN A 404 -5.32 25.14 19.22
C ASN A 404 -5.67 26.24 20.24
N GLY A 405 -6.89 26.77 20.18
CA GLY A 405 -7.33 27.98 20.89
C GLY A 405 -6.62 29.25 20.43
N ASN A 406 -7.21 30.42 20.73
CA ASN A 406 -6.55 31.72 20.59
C ASN A 406 -7.10 32.71 21.64
N SER A 407 -6.43 33.86 21.83
CA SER A 407 -6.80 34.85 22.86
C SER A 407 -8.12 35.60 22.58
N SER A 408 -8.76 35.36 21.44
CA SER A 408 -9.93 36.11 20.97
C SER A 408 -11.23 35.28 20.98
N ASN A 409 -11.14 33.95 21.06
CA ASN A 409 -12.26 33.00 21.00
C ASN A 409 -12.15 31.92 22.10
N ASN A 410 -13.28 31.49 22.64
CA ASN A 410 -13.38 30.33 23.53
C ASN A 410 -13.29 29.03 22.69
N PRO A 411 -12.43 28.05 23.03
CA PRO A 411 -11.57 27.97 24.23
C PRO A 411 -10.17 28.58 24.09
N ASP A 412 -9.61 29.04 25.23
CA ASP A 412 -8.24 29.57 25.39
C ASP A 412 -7.17 28.64 24.77
N ALA A 413 -5.95 29.08 24.47
CA ALA A 413 -4.94 28.15 23.95
C ALA A 413 -4.48 27.10 24.98
N CYS A 414 -4.30 25.83 24.58
CA CYS A 414 -3.63 24.84 25.43
C CYS A 414 -2.16 25.24 25.63
N SER A 415 -1.61 25.00 26.82
CA SER A 415 -0.15 25.09 27.01
C SER A 415 0.57 24.08 26.12
N ILE A 416 1.73 24.44 25.56
CA ILE A 416 2.48 23.59 24.62
C ILE A 416 2.98 22.26 25.24
N VAL A 417 2.97 22.15 26.58
CA VAL A 417 3.30 20.92 27.31
C VAL A 417 2.07 20.13 27.77
N ASP A 418 0.86 20.66 27.61
CA ASP A 418 -0.38 20.02 28.06
C ASP A 418 -1.00 19.14 26.97
N THR A 419 -0.43 17.95 26.81
CA THR A 419 -0.89 16.94 25.84
C THR A 419 -2.29 16.41 26.13
N SER A 420 -2.73 16.43 27.40
CA SER A 420 -4.08 16.02 27.81
C SER A 420 -5.14 17.03 27.35
N CYS A 421 -4.86 18.33 27.48
CA CYS A 421 -5.72 19.39 26.94
C CYS A 421 -5.93 19.24 25.43
N VAL A 422 -4.84 19.06 24.67
CA VAL A 422 -4.91 18.90 23.21
C VAL A 422 -5.65 17.61 22.81
N LEU A 423 -5.44 16.50 23.53
CA LEU A 423 -6.19 15.26 23.31
C LEU A 423 -7.69 15.45 23.58
N SER A 424 -8.05 16.08 24.70
CA SER A 424 -9.45 16.34 25.04
C SER A 424 -10.16 17.19 23.99
N ARG A 425 -9.47 18.20 23.43
CA ARG A 425 -10.01 19.02 22.33
C ARG A 425 -10.22 18.24 21.05
N ARG A 426 -9.27 17.38 20.70
CA ARG A 426 -9.39 16.51 19.51
C ARG A 426 -10.55 15.51 19.65
N ILE A 427 -10.77 14.96 20.84
CA ILE A 427 -11.94 14.13 21.13
C ILE A 427 -13.23 14.94 20.94
N THR A 428 -13.29 16.15 21.48
CA THR A 428 -14.47 17.04 21.34
C THR A 428 -14.73 17.42 19.89
N VAL A 429 -13.71 17.90 19.16
CA VAL A 429 -13.82 18.28 17.75
C VAL A 429 -14.24 17.09 16.92
N SER A 430 -13.62 15.93 17.13
CA SER A 430 -14.00 14.76 16.35
C SER A 430 -15.41 14.28 16.64
N ALA A 431 -15.81 14.22 17.92
CA ALA A 431 -17.17 13.85 18.28
C ALA A 431 -18.21 14.79 17.63
N ALA A 432 -17.88 16.08 17.47
CA ALA A 432 -18.74 17.03 16.79
C ALA A 432 -19.06 16.59 15.36
N PHE A 433 -18.08 16.13 14.56
CA PHE A 433 -18.31 15.71 13.17
C PHE A 433 -19.37 14.61 12.99
N PHE A 434 -19.54 13.75 14.00
CA PHE A 434 -20.58 12.72 13.98
C PHE A 434 -21.94 13.21 14.49
N ILE A 435 -21.92 14.17 15.44
CA ILE A 435 -23.11 14.81 15.99
C ILE A 435 -23.66 15.85 15.01
N GLU A 436 -22.81 16.37 14.12
CA GLU A 436 -23.18 17.34 13.10
C GLU A 436 -24.39 16.86 12.31
N ASN A 437 -25.34 17.77 12.13
CA ASN A 437 -26.56 17.50 11.37
C ASN A 437 -26.22 17.03 9.94
N GLU A 438 -25.13 17.53 9.34
CA GLU A 438 -24.64 17.06 8.04
C GLU A 438 -24.43 15.55 8.01
N PHE A 439 -23.74 14.98 9.00
CA PHE A 439 -23.47 13.54 9.05
C PHE A 439 -24.73 12.72 9.31
N GLN A 440 -25.58 13.17 10.22
CA GLN A 440 -26.86 12.50 10.55
C GLN A 440 -27.81 12.44 9.35
N GLN A 441 -27.80 13.49 8.54
CA GLN A 441 -28.62 13.58 7.34
C GLN A 441 -28.01 12.84 6.15
N THR A 442 -26.73 12.45 6.19
CA THR A 442 -26.05 11.85 5.04
C THR A 442 -25.55 10.44 5.32
N GLY A 443 -24.46 10.29 6.08
CA GLY A 443 -23.86 9.01 6.45
C GLY A 443 -24.85 8.12 7.20
N SER A 444 -25.44 8.63 8.27
CA SER A 444 -26.42 7.85 9.05
C SER A 444 -27.68 7.53 8.24
N PHE A 445 -28.05 8.34 7.24
CA PHE A 445 -29.17 8.03 6.34
C PHE A 445 -28.86 6.80 5.48
N VAL A 446 -27.69 6.75 4.83
CA VAL A 446 -27.26 5.58 4.05
C VAL A 446 -27.23 4.33 4.91
N TYR A 447 -26.64 4.42 6.10
CA TYR A 447 -26.64 3.32 7.07
C TYR A 447 -28.06 2.81 7.37
N ARG A 448 -29.01 3.71 7.69
CA ARG A 448 -30.40 3.32 7.98
C ARG A 448 -31.11 2.70 6.80
N ILE A 449 -30.83 3.13 5.56
CA ILE A 449 -31.41 2.48 4.38
C ILE A 449 -31.01 0.99 4.32
N TYR A 450 -29.77 0.64 4.68
CA TYR A 450 -29.34 -0.76 4.78
C TYR A 450 -30.06 -1.52 5.90
N THR A 451 -30.12 -0.97 7.11
CA THR A 451 -30.69 -1.67 8.26
C THR A 451 -32.20 -1.85 8.16
N THR A 452 -32.91 -0.77 7.80
CA THR A 452 -34.38 -0.77 7.76
C THR A 452 -34.96 -1.57 6.60
N SER A 453 -34.26 -1.66 5.47
CA SER A 453 -34.76 -2.38 4.28
C SER A 453 -34.09 -3.73 4.05
N LEU A 454 -32.79 -3.90 4.30
CA LEU A 454 -32.12 -5.19 4.10
C LEU A 454 -31.97 -5.98 5.40
N GLY A 455 -32.04 -5.36 6.57
CA GLY A 455 -31.84 -6.04 7.85
C GLY A 455 -30.39 -6.49 8.02
N ARG A 456 -29.45 -5.66 7.57
CA ARG A 456 -28.01 -5.88 7.74
C ARG A 456 -27.26 -4.55 7.70
N GLN A 457 -26.03 -4.56 8.21
CA GLN A 457 -25.11 -3.44 8.05
C GLN A 457 -24.52 -3.40 6.63
N PRO A 458 -24.17 -2.20 6.11
CA PRO A 458 -23.34 -2.08 4.92
C PRO A 458 -21.91 -2.54 5.22
N THR A 459 -21.19 -3.01 4.20
CA THR A 459 -19.72 -3.06 4.23
C THR A 459 -19.15 -1.65 4.03
N TYR A 460 -17.88 -1.44 4.39
CA TYR A 460 -17.16 -0.20 4.16
C TYR A 460 -17.16 0.21 2.68
N SER A 461 -16.97 -0.76 1.77
CA SER A 461 -16.96 -0.52 0.33
C SER A 461 -18.34 -0.10 -0.20
N GLU A 462 -19.41 -0.74 0.27
CA GLU A 462 -20.79 -0.39 -0.04
C GLU A 462 -21.14 1.00 0.46
N PHE A 463 -20.83 1.26 1.74
CA PHE A 463 -21.11 2.53 2.39
C PHE A 463 -20.42 3.70 1.71
N THR A 464 -19.13 3.57 1.40
CA THR A 464 -18.37 4.64 0.74
C THR A 464 -18.92 4.95 -0.66
N SER A 465 -19.26 3.93 -1.44
CA SER A 465 -19.88 4.10 -2.77
C SER A 465 -21.25 4.79 -2.68
N ASP A 466 -22.07 4.40 -1.72
CA ASP A 466 -23.43 4.91 -1.59
C ASP A 466 -23.48 6.31 -0.96
N ARG A 467 -22.58 6.59 -0.02
CA ARG A 467 -22.45 7.92 0.60
C ARG A 467 -22.14 9.01 -0.42
N ASN A 468 -21.41 8.68 -1.48
CA ASN A 468 -21.09 9.61 -2.57
C ASN A 468 -22.33 10.07 -3.37
N GLN A 469 -23.45 9.36 -3.26
CA GLN A 469 -24.69 9.71 -3.96
C GLN A 469 -25.55 10.71 -3.17
N ILE A 470 -25.21 10.98 -1.91
CA ILE A 470 -25.93 11.94 -1.07
C ILE A 470 -25.20 13.28 -1.09
N ASP A 471 -25.71 14.20 -1.89
CA ASP A 471 -25.22 15.57 -2.03
C ASP A 471 -25.92 16.51 -1.04
N VAL A 472 -25.14 17.19 -0.21
CA VAL A 472 -25.60 18.14 0.82
C VAL A 472 -26.23 19.40 0.23
N SER A 473 -25.83 19.81 -0.98
CA SER A 473 -26.39 20.99 -1.65
C SER A 473 -27.80 20.74 -2.20
N THR A 474 -28.13 19.47 -2.46
CA THR A 474 -29.41 19.01 -3.00
C THR A 474 -30.03 17.90 -2.13
N LEU A 475 -29.87 18.00 -0.81
CA LEU A 475 -30.06 16.92 0.16
C LEU A 475 -31.39 16.15 0.02
N SER A 476 -32.52 16.84 -0.06
CA SER A 476 -33.81 16.16 -0.15
C SER A 476 -33.99 15.41 -1.47
N SER A 477 -33.58 16.00 -2.59
CA SER A 477 -33.67 15.36 -3.92
C SER A 477 -32.64 14.25 -4.10
N SER A 478 -31.42 14.40 -3.57
CA SER A 478 -30.37 13.38 -3.66
C SER A 478 -30.74 12.13 -2.86
N LYS A 479 -31.27 12.30 -1.64
CA LYS A 479 -31.88 11.20 -0.85
C LYS A 479 -33.00 10.49 -1.57
N GLN A 480 -33.91 11.26 -2.20
CA GLN A 480 -35.02 10.66 -2.93
C GLN A 480 -34.53 9.81 -4.10
N THR A 481 -33.64 10.38 -4.92
CA THR A 481 -33.03 9.69 -6.06
C THR A 481 -32.29 8.42 -5.62
N PHE A 482 -31.55 8.51 -4.51
CA PHE A 482 -30.87 7.36 -3.93
C PHE A 482 -31.87 6.26 -3.53
N ALA A 483 -32.94 6.60 -2.81
CA ALA A 483 -33.94 5.64 -2.37
C ALA A 483 -34.71 5.01 -3.56
N ASP A 484 -35.00 5.78 -4.61
CA ASP A 484 -35.62 5.27 -5.84
C ASP A 484 -34.68 4.32 -6.60
N SER A 485 -33.38 4.60 -6.63
CA SER A 485 -32.38 3.68 -7.18
C SER A 485 -32.19 2.44 -6.31
N TRP A 486 -32.34 2.57 -4.99
CA TRP A 486 -32.13 1.53 -4.00
C TRP A 486 -33.09 0.37 -4.20
N VAL A 487 -34.37 0.66 -4.41
CA VAL A 487 -35.40 -0.36 -4.61
C VAL A 487 -35.26 -1.13 -5.93
N GLN A 488 -34.41 -0.64 -6.84
CA GLN A 488 -34.06 -1.34 -8.09
C GLN A 488 -32.85 -2.26 -7.94
N ARG A 489 -32.17 -2.26 -6.79
CA ARG A 489 -30.99 -3.09 -6.57
C ARG A 489 -31.37 -4.56 -6.44
N GLN A 490 -30.52 -5.45 -6.95
CA GLN A 490 -30.77 -6.88 -6.93
C GLN A 490 -31.00 -7.44 -5.52
N ALA A 491 -30.28 -6.94 -4.51
CA ALA A 491 -30.46 -7.35 -3.11
C ALA A 491 -31.87 -7.00 -2.59
N PHE A 492 -32.39 -5.84 -2.96
CA PHE A 492 -33.74 -5.41 -2.60
C PHE A 492 -34.80 -6.24 -3.34
N ILE A 493 -34.64 -6.39 -4.67
CA ILE A 493 -35.53 -7.20 -5.52
C ILE A 493 -35.57 -8.65 -5.05
N ASN A 494 -34.45 -9.24 -4.63
CA ASN A 494 -34.41 -10.61 -4.11
C ASN A 494 -35.22 -10.76 -2.82
N LYS A 495 -35.26 -9.72 -1.98
CA LYS A 495 -35.95 -9.75 -0.70
C LYS A 495 -37.44 -9.45 -0.80
N TYR A 496 -37.80 -8.47 -1.63
CA TYR A 496 -39.17 -7.96 -1.72
C TYR A 496 -39.89 -8.35 -3.03
N GLY A 497 -39.18 -8.89 -4.01
CA GLY A 497 -39.67 -9.07 -5.38
C GLY A 497 -39.49 -7.81 -6.24
N ALA A 498 -39.60 -7.96 -7.56
CA ALA A 498 -39.40 -6.85 -8.50
C ALA A 498 -40.53 -5.80 -8.46
N ASN A 499 -41.76 -6.21 -8.15
CA ASN A 499 -42.92 -5.33 -8.02
C ASN A 499 -43.97 -5.91 -7.05
N PRO A 500 -43.66 -6.04 -5.74
CA PRO A 500 -44.59 -6.61 -4.76
C PRO A 500 -45.89 -5.82 -4.62
N ALA A 501 -47.01 -6.47 -4.31
CA ALA A 501 -48.23 -5.74 -3.92
C ALA A 501 -47.96 -4.76 -2.75
N ALA A 502 -48.65 -3.62 -2.71
CA ALA A 502 -48.35 -2.52 -1.78
C ALA A 502 -48.44 -2.96 -0.31
N ASP A 503 -49.44 -3.74 0.05
CA ASP A 503 -49.62 -4.33 1.37
C ASP A 503 -48.51 -5.31 1.72
N ALA A 504 -48.20 -6.26 0.84
CA ALA A 504 -47.13 -7.24 1.04
C ALA A 504 -45.75 -6.58 1.19
N PHE A 505 -45.49 -5.51 0.43
CA PHE A 505 -44.27 -4.72 0.54
C PHE A 505 -44.14 -4.03 1.90
N VAL A 506 -45.17 -3.28 2.30
CA VAL A 506 -45.17 -2.54 3.57
C VAL A 506 -45.04 -3.51 4.75
N ASP A 507 -45.76 -4.64 4.72
CA ASP A 507 -45.67 -5.65 5.78
C ASP A 507 -44.26 -6.24 5.90
N ALA A 508 -43.64 -6.61 4.79
CA ALA A 508 -42.27 -7.14 4.80
C ALA A 508 -41.22 -6.09 5.24
N LEU A 509 -41.42 -4.82 4.88
CA LEU A 509 -40.54 -3.73 5.29
C LEU A 509 -40.64 -3.48 6.79
N LEU A 510 -41.86 -3.37 7.32
CA LEU A 510 -42.11 -3.18 8.76
C LEU A 510 -41.66 -4.40 9.58
N ALA A 511 -41.82 -5.62 9.06
CA ALA A 511 -41.30 -6.83 9.69
C ALA A 511 -39.77 -6.84 9.74
N THR A 512 -39.10 -6.37 8.68
CA THR A 512 -37.63 -6.23 8.66
C THR A 512 -37.17 -5.26 9.75
N LEU A 513 -37.76 -4.06 9.78
CA LEU A 513 -37.45 -3.04 10.77
C LEU A 513 -37.61 -3.57 12.20
N LYS A 514 -38.75 -4.20 12.48
CA LYS A 514 -39.05 -4.75 13.82
C LYS A 514 -38.11 -5.88 14.22
N SER A 515 -37.74 -6.75 13.27
CA SER A 515 -36.83 -7.87 13.54
C SER A 515 -35.39 -7.41 13.77
N TYR A 516 -34.97 -6.33 13.11
CA TYR A 516 -33.57 -5.92 13.09
C TYR A 516 -33.28 -4.80 14.09
N ASP A 517 -34.04 -3.70 14.03
CA ASP A 517 -33.84 -2.51 14.88
C ASP A 517 -34.75 -2.53 16.13
N GLY A 518 -35.70 -3.48 16.21
CA GLY A 518 -36.67 -3.56 17.32
C GLY A 518 -37.77 -2.49 17.29
N VAL A 519 -37.77 -1.61 16.30
CA VAL A 519 -38.72 -0.51 16.17
C VAL A 519 -40.04 -1.00 15.56
N ASP A 520 -41.17 -0.68 16.21
CA ASP A 520 -42.51 -1.03 15.74
C ASP A 520 -43.22 0.18 15.12
N LEU A 521 -43.29 0.21 13.79
CA LEU A 521 -44.06 1.21 13.03
C LEU A 521 -45.37 0.65 12.46
N THR A 522 -45.93 -0.44 13.02
CA THR A 522 -47.17 -1.06 12.54
C THR A 522 -48.35 -0.07 12.51
N ALA A 523 -48.37 0.92 13.41
CA ALA A 523 -49.38 1.98 13.41
C ALA A 523 -49.37 2.85 12.13
N LYS A 524 -48.24 2.93 11.41
CA LYS A 524 -48.09 3.67 10.14
C LYS A 524 -48.41 2.84 8.89
N ARG A 525 -48.69 1.55 9.05
CA ARG A 525 -48.95 0.61 7.94
C ARG A 525 -49.98 1.14 6.95
N SER A 526 -51.14 1.58 7.44
CA SER A 526 -52.23 2.06 6.57
C SER A 526 -51.85 3.33 5.81
N THR A 527 -51.04 4.21 6.42
CA THR A 527 -50.54 5.43 5.79
C THR A 527 -49.65 5.10 4.58
N TYR A 528 -48.64 4.24 4.77
CA TYR A 528 -47.72 3.86 3.69
C TYR A 528 -48.41 3.14 2.53
N ILE A 529 -49.42 2.30 2.82
CA ILE A 529 -50.21 1.64 1.77
C ILE A 529 -51.01 2.67 0.98
N ASN A 530 -51.68 3.60 1.66
CA ASN A 530 -52.47 4.64 1.00
C ASN A 530 -51.60 5.56 0.14
N GLU A 531 -50.38 5.89 0.57
CA GLU A 531 -49.43 6.69 -0.19
C GLU A 531 -48.96 5.98 -1.47
N LEU A 532 -48.62 4.68 -1.38
CA LEU A 532 -48.29 3.87 -2.55
C LEU A 532 -49.45 3.79 -3.54
N GLN A 533 -50.67 3.62 -3.04
CA GLN A 533 -51.88 3.62 -3.87
C GLN A 533 -52.18 5.01 -4.47
N GLY A 534 -51.78 6.07 -3.78
CA GLY A 534 -51.84 7.46 -4.23
C GLY A 534 -50.73 7.86 -5.21
N GLY A 535 -49.84 6.94 -5.57
CA GLY A 535 -48.78 7.15 -6.57
C GLY A 535 -47.38 7.40 -6.01
N ALA A 536 -47.17 7.27 -4.70
CA ALA A 536 -45.83 7.30 -4.13
C ALA A 536 -44.99 6.10 -4.62
N SER A 537 -43.68 6.31 -4.81
CA SER A 537 -42.75 5.24 -5.13
C SER A 537 -42.43 4.40 -3.89
N ARG A 538 -41.96 3.17 -4.08
CA ARG A 538 -41.40 2.37 -2.97
C ARG A 538 -40.14 3.00 -2.36
N GLY A 539 -39.37 3.74 -3.17
CA GLY A 539 -38.22 4.51 -2.70
C GLY A 539 -38.64 5.60 -1.71
N GLN A 540 -39.76 6.30 -1.95
CA GLN A 540 -40.34 7.26 -1.01
C GLN A 540 -40.65 6.59 0.33
N ILE A 541 -41.33 5.44 0.33
CA ILE A 541 -41.65 4.71 1.58
C ILE A 541 -40.39 4.24 2.33
N VAL A 542 -39.40 3.69 1.62
CA VAL A 542 -38.13 3.24 2.22
C VAL A 542 -37.40 4.42 2.88
N ARG A 543 -37.38 5.57 2.20
CA ARG A 543 -36.80 6.81 2.74
C ARG A 543 -37.54 7.26 3.99
N GLU A 544 -38.87 7.32 3.95
CA GLU A 544 -39.69 7.77 5.09
C GLU A 544 -39.51 6.89 6.33
N VAL A 545 -39.40 5.56 6.16
CA VAL A 545 -39.09 4.64 7.25
C VAL A 545 -37.68 4.90 7.80
N ALA A 546 -36.68 5.08 6.95
CA ALA A 546 -35.31 5.38 7.36
C ALA A 546 -35.14 6.77 8.00
N GLU A 547 -36.08 7.69 7.77
CA GLU A 547 -36.10 9.04 8.34
C GLU A 547 -37.05 9.19 9.54
N ASP A 548 -37.75 8.12 9.94
CA ASP A 548 -38.61 8.13 11.12
C ASP A 548 -37.80 8.41 12.41
N THR A 549 -38.33 9.26 13.29
CA THR A 549 -37.63 9.69 14.50
C THR A 549 -37.36 8.54 15.49
N ASN A 550 -38.23 7.53 15.56
CA ASN A 550 -38.01 6.37 16.42
C ASN A 550 -36.89 5.50 15.84
N VAL A 551 -36.83 5.35 14.52
CA VAL A 551 -35.76 4.63 13.82
C VAL A 551 -34.42 5.36 13.99
N GLN A 552 -34.40 6.67 13.77
CA GLN A 552 -33.21 7.50 13.99
C GLN A 552 -32.68 7.35 15.43
N SER A 553 -33.58 7.32 16.41
CA SER A 553 -33.22 7.18 17.83
C SER A 553 -32.68 5.78 18.15
N ALA A 554 -33.34 4.72 17.65
CA ALA A 554 -32.93 3.33 17.88
C ALA A 554 -31.56 3.03 17.26
N GLU A 555 -31.31 3.53 16.06
CA GLU A 555 -30.09 3.23 15.29
C GLU A 555 -28.94 4.21 15.55
N TYR A 556 -29.12 5.21 16.42
CA TYR A 556 -28.10 6.24 16.66
C TYR A 556 -26.77 5.64 17.12
N ASN A 557 -26.80 4.81 18.18
CA ASN A 557 -25.58 4.21 18.74
C ASN A 557 -24.96 3.18 17.78
N SER A 558 -25.77 2.34 17.14
CA SER A 558 -25.33 1.34 16.16
C SER A 558 -24.62 1.99 14.97
N SER A 559 -25.23 3.02 14.40
CA SER A 559 -24.62 3.85 13.35
C SER A 559 -23.32 4.47 13.87
N PHE A 560 -23.36 5.11 15.04
CA PHE A 560 -22.20 5.81 15.60
C PHE A 560 -20.99 4.88 15.79
N VAL A 561 -21.18 3.65 16.28
CA VAL A 561 -20.10 2.65 16.43
C VAL A 561 -19.55 2.24 15.08
N LEU A 562 -20.41 1.87 14.12
CA LEU A 562 -19.95 1.42 12.80
C LEU A 562 -19.14 2.51 12.09
N MET A 563 -19.54 3.77 12.26
CA MET A 563 -18.88 4.91 11.63
C MET A 563 -17.49 5.20 12.22
N GLN A 564 -17.20 4.76 13.45
CA GLN A 564 -15.83 4.81 13.97
C GLN A 564 -14.89 3.94 13.14
N TYR A 565 -15.33 2.73 12.78
CA TYR A 565 -14.54 1.83 11.93
C TYR A 565 -14.39 2.38 10.51
N PHE A 566 -15.47 2.90 9.93
CA PHE A 566 -15.44 3.39 8.54
C PHE A 566 -14.63 4.66 8.38
N GLY A 567 -14.79 5.62 9.30
CA GLY A 567 -14.06 6.88 9.20
C GLY A 567 -12.62 6.75 9.70
N TYR A 568 -12.40 6.24 10.92
CA TYR A 568 -11.04 6.16 11.45
C TYR A 568 -10.21 5.04 10.88
N LEU A 569 -10.79 3.86 10.66
CA LEU A 569 -10.00 2.67 10.30
C LEU A 569 -10.14 2.30 8.82
N ARG A 570 -11.11 2.90 8.11
CA ARG A 570 -11.35 2.71 6.67
C ARG A 570 -11.52 1.22 6.29
N ARG A 571 -12.18 0.45 7.17
CA ARG A 571 -12.44 -0.98 7.00
C ARG A 571 -13.74 -1.42 7.65
N ASP A 572 -14.16 -2.65 7.36
CA ASP A 572 -15.28 -3.29 8.05
C ASP A 572 -15.02 -3.44 9.56
N ALA A 573 -16.09 -3.24 10.34
CA ALA A 573 -16.04 -3.49 11.77
C ALA A 573 -15.91 -4.99 12.04
N ASP A 574 -15.01 -5.35 12.94
CA ASP A 574 -14.95 -6.72 13.44
C ASP A 574 -16.11 -6.98 14.40
N SER A 575 -16.70 -8.17 14.33
CA SER A 575 -17.92 -8.48 15.08
C SER A 575 -17.76 -8.41 16.60
N GLY A 576 -16.54 -8.61 17.10
CA GLY A 576 -16.23 -8.56 18.53
C GLY A 576 -16.17 -7.12 19.04
N GLY A 577 -15.36 -6.29 18.39
CA GLY A 577 -15.19 -4.88 18.74
C GLY A 577 -16.46 -4.06 18.52
N TYR A 578 -17.22 -4.31 17.45
CA TYR A 578 -18.51 -3.66 17.23
C TYR A 578 -19.47 -3.92 18.40
N LYS A 579 -19.64 -5.18 18.79
CA LYS A 579 -20.53 -5.55 19.91
C LYS A 579 -20.06 -4.98 21.24
N PHE A 580 -18.74 -4.98 21.48
CA PHE A 580 -18.16 -4.38 22.68
C PHE A 580 -18.49 -2.89 22.78
N TRP A 581 -18.26 -2.13 21.72
CA TRP A 581 -18.50 -0.69 21.73
C TRP A 581 -19.99 -0.34 21.78
N LEU A 582 -20.83 -1.12 21.12
CA LEU A 582 -22.28 -0.97 21.22
C LEU A 582 -22.77 -1.22 22.66
N ASP A 583 -22.25 -2.25 23.33
CA ASP A 583 -22.53 -2.53 24.74
C ASP A 583 -22.01 -1.42 25.68
N VAL A 584 -20.84 -0.83 25.36
CA VAL A 584 -20.31 0.33 26.09
C VAL A 584 -21.29 1.51 26.05
N LEU A 585 -21.80 1.85 24.86
CA LEU A 585 -22.71 2.98 24.68
C LEU A 585 -24.11 2.73 25.26
N ASN A 586 -24.61 1.49 25.16
CA ASN A 586 -25.97 1.14 25.57
C ASN A 586 -26.08 0.80 27.05
N ASN A 587 -25.12 0.05 27.61
CA ASN A 587 -25.32 -0.65 28.88
C ASN A 587 -24.26 -0.36 29.95
N ARG A 588 -22.99 -0.15 29.59
CA ARG A 588 -21.91 -0.01 30.59
C ARG A 588 -21.83 1.39 31.18
N VAL A 589 -21.58 2.37 30.33
CA VAL A 589 -21.56 3.79 30.71
C VAL A 589 -22.37 4.51 29.65
N GLN A 590 -23.67 4.67 29.94
CA GLN A 590 -24.63 5.19 28.98
C GLN A 590 -24.13 6.49 28.37
N GLY A 591 -24.03 6.53 27.04
CA GLY A 591 -23.60 7.72 26.31
C GLY A 591 -22.11 8.06 26.43
N ASN A 592 -21.23 7.13 26.82
CA ASN A 592 -19.78 7.37 26.84
C ASN A 592 -19.13 7.33 25.45
N TYR A 593 -19.62 8.18 24.55
CA TYR A 593 -19.08 8.31 23.19
C TYR A 593 -17.66 8.89 23.20
N ARG A 594 -17.30 9.71 24.20
CA ARG A 594 -15.96 10.32 24.31
C ARG A 594 -14.88 9.27 24.52
N ALA A 595 -15.10 8.29 25.40
CA ALA A 595 -14.15 7.20 25.60
C ALA A 595 -13.97 6.35 24.35
N MET A 596 -15.05 6.10 23.61
CA MET A 596 -14.96 5.39 22.33
C MET A 596 -14.16 6.20 21.31
N VAL A 597 -14.52 7.46 21.07
CA VAL A 597 -13.80 8.36 20.16
C VAL A 597 -12.32 8.43 20.52
N CYS A 598 -11.99 8.54 21.82
CA CYS A 598 -10.61 8.52 22.29
C CYS A 598 -9.90 7.21 21.93
N ALA A 599 -10.53 6.06 22.16
CA ALA A 599 -9.94 4.76 21.88
C ALA A 599 -9.65 4.53 20.39
N PHE A 600 -10.47 5.08 19.49
CA PHE A 600 -10.17 5.04 18.04
C PHE A 600 -9.08 6.06 17.67
N LEU A 601 -9.15 7.29 18.16
CA LEU A 601 -8.16 8.36 17.91
C LEU A 601 -6.75 8.03 18.40
N THR A 602 -6.64 7.33 19.52
CA THR A 602 -5.37 6.94 20.13
C THR A 602 -4.96 5.52 19.79
N SER A 603 -5.76 4.82 18.95
CA SER A 603 -5.37 3.54 18.41
C SER A 603 -4.13 3.68 17.53
N ALA A 604 -3.25 2.67 17.57
CA ALA A 604 -2.14 2.59 16.64
C ALA A 604 -2.64 2.51 15.19
N GLU A 605 -3.74 1.79 14.97
CA GLU A 605 -4.33 1.59 13.64
C GLU A 605 -4.71 2.92 12.96
N TYR A 606 -5.38 3.84 13.66
CA TYR A 606 -5.70 5.17 13.14
C TYR A 606 -4.43 5.99 12.86
N GLN A 607 -3.52 6.09 13.83
CA GLN A 607 -2.32 6.93 13.71
C GLN A 607 -1.40 6.47 12.56
N LEU A 608 -1.26 5.15 12.38
CA LEU A 608 -0.39 4.58 11.35
C LEU A 608 -0.89 4.82 9.91
N ARG A 609 -2.13 5.32 9.72
CA ARG A 609 -2.61 5.78 8.41
C ARG A 609 -1.88 7.02 7.90
N PHE A 610 -1.29 7.82 8.78
CA PHE A 610 -0.77 9.16 8.43
C PHE A 610 0.74 9.30 8.65
N GLY A 611 1.36 8.39 9.40
CA GLY A 611 2.78 8.43 9.67
C GLY A 611 3.27 7.19 10.42
N GLN A 612 4.58 7.08 10.57
CA GLN A 612 5.22 5.92 11.21
C GLN A 612 5.28 6.03 12.74
N ALA A 613 4.82 7.14 13.30
CA ALA A 613 4.80 7.44 14.73
C ALA A 613 3.45 7.08 15.36
N VAL A 614 3.46 6.33 16.47
CA VAL A 614 2.31 6.25 17.38
C VAL A 614 2.61 7.16 18.55
N THR A 615 2.08 8.38 18.51
CA THR A 615 2.36 9.45 19.47
C THR A 615 1.40 9.44 20.65
N ARG A 616 0.32 8.66 20.57
CA ARG A 616 -0.70 8.50 21.63
C ARG A 616 -1.10 7.05 21.80
N ARG A 617 -1.59 6.68 22.97
CA ARG A 617 -2.05 5.32 23.31
C ARG A 617 -3.40 5.37 24.00
N ASN A 618 -4.16 4.28 23.94
CA ASN A 618 -5.44 4.19 24.65
C ASN A 618 -5.32 4.38 26.18
N SER A 619 -4.14 4.18 26.76
CA SER A 619 -3.86 4.54 28.16
C SER A 619 -4.03 6.02 28.44
N ASP A 620 -3.88 6.88 27.43
CA ASP A 620 -4.04 8.33 27.55
C ASP A 620 -5.52 8.72 27.67
N CYS A 621 -6.43 7.78 27.42
CA CYS A 621 -7.88 7.95 27.56
C CYS A 621 -8.39 7.68 28.99
N SER A 622 -7.55 7.22 29.92
CA SER A 622 -8.01 6.81 31.26
C SER A 622 -8.51 7.97 32.14
N SER A 623 -8.26 9.21 31.73
CA SER A 623 -8.67 10.43 32.45
C SER A 623 -9.80 11.20 31.75
N GLN A 624 -10.42 10.67 30.69
CA GLN A 624 -11.38 11.37 29.82
C GLN A 624 -12.80 10.82 29.90
#